data_AF-A0A6B2STE8-F1
#
_entry.id   AF-A0A6B2STE8-F1
#
_cell.length_a   1.000
_cell.length_b   1.000
_cell.length_c   1.000
_cell.angle_alpha   90.00
_cell.angle_beta   90.00
_cell.angle_gamma   90.00
#
_symmetry.space_group_name_H-M   'P 1'
#
loop_
_entity.id
_entity.type
_entity.pdbx_description
1 polymer ?
#
loop_
_entity_poly.entity_id
_entity_poly.type
_entity_poly.pdbx_seq_one_letter_code
_entity_poly.pdbx_strand_id
1 'polypeptide(L)'
;MAGTTDAPVTRESCVDDARAVALRAGGLVLVADQFEEVFTLCAAERERRRFIEVLSALAGPDGGHARAPVLVVIGVRADFYATCLEHPELVSALRDGQLPLGPMTREELREAIEGPALRTGLTLDPGLPELLLAELGVHGDDGRPPHDAGALPLLAHALLATWQQRDEPDARMSVGGYRLTG
;
A
#
# COMPACT_ATOMS: atom_id res chain seq x y z
N MET A 1 -31.30 -18.06 21.92
CA MET A 1 -29.91 -18.56 22.01
C MET A 1 -29.74 -19.69 21.00
N ALA A 2 -29.21 -19.38 19.83
CA ALA A 2 -28.67 -20.37 18.90
C ALA A 2 -27.30 -19.83 18.51
N GLY A 3 -26.26 -20.39 19.12
CA GLY A 3 -24.88 -20.10 18.74
C GLY A 3 -24.61 -20.77 17.40
N THR A 4 -24.41 -19.98 16.36
CA THR A 4 -23.68 -20.41 15.17
C THR A 4 -22.23 -20.60 15.61
N THR A 5 -21.88 -21.84 15.96
CA THR A 5 -20.48 -22.24 16.10
C THR A 5 -19.88 -22.21 14.70
N ASP A 6 -19.12 -21.15 14.42
CA ASP A 6 -18.32 -21.05 13.21
C ASP A 6 -17.33 -22.22 13.22
N ALA A 7 -17.44 -23.12 12.25
CA ALA A 7 -16.52 -24.26 12.14
C ALA A 7 -15.11 -23.70 11.90
N PRO A 8 -14.06 -24.29 12.49
CA PRO A 8 -12.71 -23.78 12.29
C PRO A 8 -12.37 -23.86 10.81
N VAL A 9 -12.20 -22.70 10.19
CA VAL A 9 -11.80 -22.58 8.79
C VAL A 9 -10.47 -23.31 8.59
N THR A 10 -10.45 -24.34 7.75
CA THR A 10 -9.25 -25.13 7.44
C THR A 10 -8.45 -24.46 6.31
N ARG A 11 -7.14 -24.74 6.22
CA ARG A 11 -6.27 -24.20 5.17
C ARG A 11 -6.82 -24.55 3.77
N GLU A 12 -7.27 -25.79 3.60
CA GLU A 12 -7.79 -26.31 2.35
C GLU A 12 -9.10 -25.63 1.95
N SER A 13 -10.05 -25.46 2.89
CA SER A 13 -11.33 -24.79 2.62
C SER A 13 -11.15 -23.36 2.11
N CYS A 14 -10.29 -22.56 2.75
CA CYS A 14 -10.02 -21.19 2.29
C CYS A 14 -9.47 -21.12 0.86
N VAL A 15 -8.53 -22.02 0.55
CA VAL A 15 -7.83 -22.00 -0.74
C VAL A 15 -8.78 -22.41 -1.86
N ASP A 16 -9.59 -23.45 -1.63
CA ASP A 16 -10.56 -23.94 -2.59
C ASP A 16 -11.66 -22.92 -2.86
N ASP A 17 -12.18 -22.28 -1.82
CA ASP A 17 -13.22 -21.24 -1.96
C ASP A 17 -12.71 -20.04 -2.77
N ALA A 18 -11.52 -19.53 -2.44
CA ALA A 18 -10.93 -18.40 -3.16
C ALA A 18 -10.60 -18.75 -4.62
N ARG A 19 -10.13 -19.97 -4.89
CA ARG A 19 -9.89 -20.47 -6.25
C ARG A 19 -11.18 -20.61 -7.04
N ALA A 20 -12.25 -21.13 -6.41
CA ALA A 20 -13.55 -21.24 -7.04
C ALA A 20 -14.12 -19.86 -7.41
N VAL A 21 -13.99 -18.86 -6.52
CA VAL A 21 -14.35 -17.47 -6.82
C VAL A 21 -13.53 -16.95 -7.99
N ALA A 22 -12.21 -17.15 -7.97
CA ALA A 22 -11.31 -16.68 -9.00
C ALA A 22 -11.63 -17.29 -10.38
N LEU A 23 -11.88 -18.60 -10.46
CA LEU A 23 -12.26 -19.28 -11.70
C LEU A 23 -13.59 -18.75 -12.25
N ARG A 24 -14.57 -18.49 -11.39
CA ARG A 24 -15.86 -17.91 -11.79
C ARG A 24 -15.75 -16.47 -12.26
N ALA A 25 -14.83 -15.70 -11.69
CA ALA A 25 -14.61 -14.29 -12.01
C ALA A 25 -13.64 -14.07 -13.18
N GLY A 26 -12.97 -15.11 -13.68
CA GLY A 26 -11.92 -15.00 -14.71
C GLY A 26 -10.56 -14.55 -14.16
N GLY A 27 -10.38 -14.60 -12.85
CA GLY A 27 -9.18 -14.21 -12.11
C GLY A 27 -9.52 -13.56 -10.77
N LEU A 28 -8.57 -13.58 -9.83
CA LEU A 28 -8.64 -12.87 -8.55
C LEU A 28 -7.29 -12.25 -8.24
N VAL A 29 -7.29 -11.01 -7.72
CA VAL A 29 -6.09 -10.39 -7.13
C VAL A 29 -6.33 -10.24 -5.63
N LEU A 30 -5.45 -10.83 -4.83
CA LEU A 30 -5.40 -10.68 -3.38
C LEU A 30 -4.22 -9.78 -3.03
N VAL A 31 -4.50 -8.65 -2.38
CA VAL A 31 -3.47 -7.72 -1.89
C VAL A 31 -3.42 -7.80 -0.38
N ALA A 32 -2.23 -8.10 0.16
CA ALA A 32 -1.94 -8.03 1.58
C ALA A 32 -0.89 -6.93 1.80
N ASP A 33 -1.38 -5.74 2.16
CA ASP A 33 -0.53 -4.59 2.52
C ASP A 33 -0.05 -4.70 3.97
N GLN A 34 1.03 -3.98 4.33
CA GLN A 34 1.68 -4.04 5.65
C GLN A 34 1.99 -5.47 6.12
N PHE A 35 2.47 -6.31 5.19
CA PHE A 35 2.71 -7.72 5.43
C PHE A 35 3.68 -7.98 6.59
N GLU A 36 4.55 -7.03 6.93
CA GLU A 36 5.43 -7.11 8.10
C GLU A 36 4.70 -7.33 9.43
N GLU A 37 3.41 -6.99 9.54
CA GLU A 37 2.61 -7.25 10.73
C GLU A 37 2.52 -8.75 11.08
N VAL A 38 2.66 -9.61 10.08
CA VAL A 38 2.76 -11.07 10.27
C VAL A 38 3.98 -11.43 11.13
N PHE A 39 5.04 -10.63 11.10
CA PHE A 39 6.26 -10.85 11.87
C PHE A 39 6.26 -10.12 13.21
N THR A 40 5.56 -8.97 13.31
CA THR A 40 5.62 -8.09 14.49
C THR A 40 4.44 -8.25 15.45
N LEU A 41 3.22 -8.47 14.94
CA LEU A 41 2.00 -8.54 15.75
C LEU A 41 1.56 -9.98 16.03
N CYS A 42 1.89 -10.92 15.14
CA CYS A 42 1.52 -12.34 15.31
C CYS A 42 2.52 -13.08 16.21
N ALA A 43 2.17 -13.24 17.48
CA ALA A 43 2.99 -13.95 18.46
C ALA A 43 3.12 -15.46 18.19
N ALA A 44 2.13 -16.09 17.55
CA ALA A 44 2.11 -17.53 17.31
C ALA A 44 2.81 -17.90 15.99
N GLU A 45 3.99 -18.53 16.05
CA GLU A 45 4.74 -18.98 14.86
C GLU A 45 3.91 -19.87 13.94
N ARG A 46 3.12 -20.79 14.52
CA ARG A 46 2.28 -21.71 13.76
C ARG A 46 1.22 -20.98 12.93
N GLU A 47 0.67 -19.91 13.48
CA GLU A 47 -0.34 -19.10 12.79
C GLU A 47 0.28 -18.28 11.66
N ARG A 48 1.43 -17.64 11.92
CA ARG A 48 2.25 -16.98 10.89
C ARG A 48 2.57 -17.93 9.73
N ARG A 49 3.13 -19.10 10.01
CA ARG A 49 3.49 -20.07 8.97
C ARG A 49 2.27 -20.51 8.18
N ARG A 50 1.16 -20.78 8.85
CA ARG A 50 -0.10 -21.16 8.19
C ARG A 50 -0.65 -20.06 7.28
N PHE A 51 -0.57 -18.80 7.69
CA PHE A 51 -0.99 -17.66 6.87
C PHE A 51 -0.16 -17.57 5.57
N ILE A 52 1.17 -17.65 5.70
CA ILE A 52 2.11 -17.63 4.56
C ILE A 52 1.85 -18.82 3.62
N GLU A 53 1.65 -20.01 4.17
CA GLU A 53 1.32 -21.23 3.45
C GLU A 53 0.00 -21.13 2.66
N VAL A 54 -1.01 -20.44 3.20
CA VAL A 54 -2.28 -20.18 2.51
C VAL A 54 -2.05 -19.25 1.32
N LEU A 55 -1.34 -18.13 1.52
CA LEU A 55 -1.05 -17.18 0.44
C LEU A 55 -0.26 -17.84 -0.70
N SER A 56 0.75 -18.62 -0.36
CA SER A 56 1.54 -19.38 -1.34
C SER A 56 0.69 -20.42 -2.07
N ALA A 57 -0.17 -21.14 -1.34
CA ALA A 57 -1.09 -22.09 -1.95
C ALA A 57 -2.10 -21.42 -2.89
N LEU A 58 -2.56 -20.20 -2.61
CA LEU A 58 -3.42 -19.44 -3.53
C LEU A 58 -2.69 -19.07 -4.82
N ALA A 59 -1.43 -18.64 -4.72
CA ALA A 59 -0.60 -18.21 -5.85
C ALA A 59 -0.05 -19.38 -6.70
N GLY A 60 -0.12 -20.62 -6.20
CA GLY A 60 0.39 -21.81 -6.90
C GLY A 60 -0.47 -22.26 -8.08
N PRO A 61 0.09 -23.03 -9.03
CA PRO A 61 -0.69 -23.62 -10.13
C PRO A 61 -1.76 -24.59 -9.60
N ASP A 62 -2.94 -24.59 -10.22
CA ASP A 62 -3.97 -25.62 -10.02
C ASP A 62 -3.80 -26.75 -11.04
N GLY A 63 -4.14 -27.99 -10.67
CA GLY A 63 -3.88 -29.25 -11.40
C GLY A 63 -4.53 -29.40 -12.79
N GLY A 64 -4.29 -28.44 -13.69
CA GLY A 64 -4.81 -28.36 -15.05
C GLY A 64 -4.70 -26.99 -15.73
N HIS A 65 -4.28 -25.93 -15.03
CA HIS A 65 -4.20 -24.57 -15.60
C HIS A 65 -2.75 -24.08 -15.71
N ALA A 66 -2.42 -23.47 -16.86
CA ALA A 66 -1.08 -22.91 -17.11
C ALA A 66 -0.76 -21.67 -16.25
N ARG A 67 -1.77 -21.03 -15.63
CA ARG A 67 -1.63 -19.93 -14.68
C ARG A 67 -2.50 -20.18 -13.45
N ALA A 68 -2.00 -19.76 -12.29
CA ALA A 68 -2.81 -19.72 -11.07
C ALA A 68 -4.01 -18.77 -11.27
N PRO A 69 -5.21 -19.14 -10.79
CA PRO A 69 -6.38 -18.28 -10.91
C PRO A 69 -6.31 -17.07 -9.95
N VAL A 70 -5.45 -17.11 -8.93
CA VAL A 70 -5.24 -16.03 -7.95
C VAL A 70 -3.84 -15.44 -8.09
N LEU A 71 -3.75 -14.12 -8.25
CA LEU A 71 -2.52 -13.34 -8.09
C LEU A 71 -2.46 -12.82 -6.65
N VAL A 72 -1.40 -13.16 -5.92
CA VAL A 72 -1.16 -12.61 -4.58
C VAL A 72 -0.07 -11.55 -4.66
N VAL A 73 -0.37 -10.36 -4.12
CA VAL A 73 0.58 -9.24 -3.99
C VAL A 73 0.75 -8.94 -2.51
N ILE A 74 1.98 -8.97 -2.03
CA ILE A 74 2.32 -8.54 -0.67
C ILE A 74 3.05 -7.19 -0.73
N GLY A 75 2.59 -6.23 0.08
CA GLY A 75 3.34 -5.02 0.39
C GLY A 75 4.12 -5.26 1.67
N VAL A 76 5.45 -5.17 1.62
CA VAL A 76 6.31 -5.36 2.78
C VAL A 76 7.38 -4.29 2.81
N ARG A 77 7.65 -3.73 4.00
CA ARG A 77 8.76 -2.80 4.15
C ARG A 77 10.12 -3.48 3.94
N ALA A 78 11.08 -2.73 3.39
CA ALA A 78 12.40 -3.25 3.04
C ALA A 78 13.20 -3.77 4.25
N ASP A 79 12.97 -3.24 5.45
CA ASP A 79 13.61 -3.70 6.69
C ASP A 79 13.14 -5.10 7.14
N PHE A 80 12.02 -5.58 6.62
CA PHE A 80 11.51 -6.94 6.85
C PHE A 80 11.91 -7.94 5.75
N TYR A 81 12.67 -7.50 4.73
CA TYR A 81 13.10 -8.37 3.63
C TYR A 81 13.89 -9.59 4.13
N ALA A 82 14.80 -9.39 5.09
CA ALA A 82 15.58 -10.48 5.67
C ALA A 82 14.68 -11.51 6.36
N THR A 83 13.66 -11.07 7.10
CA THR A 83 12.69 -11.95 7.75
C THR A 83 11.86 -12.74 6.74
N CYS A 84 11.52 -12.15 5.59
CA CYS A 84 10.85 -12.90 4.52
C CYS A 84 11.70 -14.06 3.98
N LEU A 85 13.04 -13.95 3.98
CA LEU A 85 13.94 -15.01 3.52
C LEU A 85 13.97 -16.24 4.45
N GLU A 86 13.46 -16.11 5.67
CA GLU A 86 13.32 -17.22 6.62
C GLU A 86 12.16 -18.16 6.25
N HIS A 87 11.33 -17.78 5.27
CA HIS A 87 10.16 -18.51 4.81
C HIS A 87 10.32 -19.01 3.37
N PRO A 88 10.50 -20.32 3.13
CA PRO A 88 10.71 -20.88 1.79
C PRO A 88 9.64 -20.48 0.77
N GLU A 89 8.38 -20.38 1.21
CA GLU A 89 7.24 -19.96 0.39
C GLU A 89 7.41 -18.54 -0.17
N LEU A 90 7.97 -17.63 0.64
CA LEU A 90 8.22 -16.24 0.25
C LEU A 90 9.49 -16.11 -0.58
N VAL A 91 10.51 -16.92 -0.33
CA VAL A 91 11.76 -16.91 -1.13
C VAL A 91 11.47 -17.15 -2.61
N SER A 92 10.55 -18.07 -2.94
CA SER A 92 10.15 -18.30 -4.32
C SER A 92 9.46 -17.09 -4.94
N ALA A 93 8.58 -16.41 -4.21
CA ALA A 93 7.87 -15.23 -4.68
C ALA A 93 8.80 -14.03 -4.87
N LEU A 94 9.74 -13.81 -3.94
CA LEU A 94 10.69 -12.69 -3.99
C LEU A 94 11.69 -12.80 -5.15
N ARG A 95 12.05 -14.03 -5.55
CA ARG A 95 13.01 -14.25 -6.64
C ARG A 95 12.50 -13.70 -7.98
N ASP A 96 11.24 -13.97 -8.30
CA ASP A 96 10.70 -13.78 -9.65
C ASP A 96 9.61 -12.68 -9.71
N GLY A 97 9.16 -12.16 -8.57
CA GLY A 97 8.01 -11.26 -8.46
C GLY A 97 8.22 -9.98 -7.66
N GLN A 98 9.47 -9.59 -7.38
CA GLN A 98 9.75 -8.38 -6.61
C GLN A 98 9.64 -7.09 -7.45
N LEU A 99 9.04 -6.06 -6.85
CA LEU A 99 9.04 -4.69 -7.36
C LEU A 99 9.57 -3.75 -6.25
N PRO A 100 10.88 -3.43 -6.25
CA PRO A 100 11.44 -2.49 -5.29
C PRO A 100 10.83 -1.09 -5.49
N LEU A 101 10.31 -0.51 -4.42
CA LEU A 101 9.80 0.87 -4.40
C LEU A 101 10.79 1.74 -3.64
N GLY A 102 11.38 2.71 -4.35
CA GLY A 102 12.20 3.76 -3.74
C GLY A 102 11.34 4.88 -3.16
N PRO A 103 11.94 5.81 -2.40
CA PRO A 103 11.29 7.07 -2.06
C PRO A 103 10.85 7.80 -3.33
N MET A 104 9.69 8.46 -3.26
CA MET A 104 9.20 9.27 -4.39
C MET A 104 10.21 10.36 -4.75
N THR A 105 10.46 10.58 -6.03
CA THR A 105 11.26 11.71 -6.51
C THR A 105 10.57 13.04 -6.19
N ARG A 106 11.29 14.15 -6.35
CA ARG A 106 10.70 15.50 -6.21
C ARG A 106 9.54 15.72 -7.17
N GLU A 107 9.67 15.22 -8.40
CA GLU A 107 8.65 15.31 -9.44
C GLU A 107 7.43 14.44 -9.08
N GLU A 108 7.65 13.20 -8.63
CA GLU A 108 6.56 12.33 -8.18
C GLU A 108 5.83 12.91 -6.94
N LEU A 109 6.55 13.52 -6.00
CA LEU A 109 5.96 14.23 -4.86
C LEU A 109 5.11 15.42 -5.32
N ARG A 110 5.60 16.19 -6.29
CA ARG A 110 4.82 17.27 -6.90
C ARG A 110 3.53 16.73 -7.52
N GLU A 111 3.62 15.64 -8.27
CA GLU A 111 2.44 14.99 -8.86
C GLU A 111 1.46 14.48 -7.78
N ALA A 112 1.96 13.97 -6.65
CA ALA A 112 1.13 13.58 -5.52
C ALA A 112 0.42 14.76 -4.86
N ILE A 113 1.03 15.96 -4.87
CA ILE A 113 0.42 17.21 -4.37
C ILE A 113 -0.63 17.73 -5.34
N GLU A 114 -0.29 17.87 -6.62
CA GLU A 114 -1.11 18.56 -7.62
C GLU A 114 -2.18 17.64 -8.23
N GLY A 115 -1.86 16.36 -8.41
CA GLY A 115 -2.69 15.39 -9.11
C GLY A 115 -4.10 15.20 -8.53
N PRO A 116 -4.28 15.06 -7.20
CA PRO A 116 -5.61 14.95 -6.60
C PRO A 116 -6.52 16.15 -6.89
N ALA A 117 -5.98 17.37 -6.85
CA ALA A 117 -6.73 18.58 -7.13
C ALA A 117 -7.11 18.68 -8.61
N LEU A 118 -6.17 18.38 -9.51
CA LEU A 118 -6.42 18.34 -10.96
C LEU A 118 -7.55 17.37 -11.33
N ARG A 119 -7.60 16.19 -10.70
CA ARG A 119 -8.66 15.19 -10.94
C ARG A 119 -10.03 15.60 -10.40
N THR A 120 -10.09 16.55 -9.48
CA THR A 120 -11.31 16.98 -8.79
C THR A 120 -11.76 18.38 -9.19
N GLY A 121 -11.05 19.04 -10.11
CA GLY A 121 -11.35 20.39 -10.59
C GLY A 121 -10.96 21.50 -9.61
N LEU A 122 -10.19 21.19 -8.56
CA LEU A 122 -9.63 22.19 -7.66
C LEU A 122 -8.42 22.87 -8.27
N THR A 123 -8.20 24.12 -7.90
CA THR A 123 -7.02 24.90 -8.28
C THR A 123 -6.08 25.08 -7.09
N LEU A 124 -4.77 25.06 -7.37
CA LEU A 124 -3.74 25.37 -6.38
C LEU A 124 -3.11 26.72 -6.73
N ASP A 125 -2.69 27.46 -5.70
CA ASP A 125 -1.75 28.56 -5.90
C ASP A 125 -0.47 28.07 -6.57
N PRO A 126 0.07 28.82 -7.56
CA PRO A 126 1.32 28.45 -8.24
C PRO A 126 2.57 28.34 -7.33
N GLY A 127 2.47 28.73 -6.06
CA GLY A 127 3.57 28.61 -5.09
C GLY A 127 3.28 27.65 -3.92
N LEU A 128 2.09 27.04 -3.87
CA LEU A 128 1.73 26.12 -2.81
C LEU A 128 2.49 24.78 -2.92
N PRO A 129 2.60 24.14 -4.11
CA PRO A 129 3.41 22.92 -4.24
C PRO A 129 4.88 23.13 -3.85
N GLU A 130 5.48 24.25 -4.23
CA GLU A 130 6.86 24.62 -3.91
C GLU A 130 7.06 24.81 -2.41
N LEU A 131 6.09 25.44 -1.75
CA LEU A 131 6.09 25.62 -0.31
C LEU A 131 6.03 24.27 0.42
N LEU A 132 5.10 23.40 0.04
CA LEU A 132 4.95 22.08 0.65
C LEU A 132 6.18 21.19 0.44
N LEU A 133 6.77 21.20 -0.76
CA LEU A 133 8.02 20.49 -1.04
C LEU A 133 9.18 21.03 -0.20
N ALA A 134 9.29 22.35 -0.06
CA ALA A 134 10.35 22.96 0.75
C ALA A 134 10.22 22.59 2.23
N GLU A 135 9.00 22.53 2.78
CA GLU A 135 8.76 22.15 4.18
C GLU A 135 8.99 20.67 4.46
N LEU A 136 8.84 19.82 3.44
CA LEU A 136 9.25 18.41 3.50
C LEU A 136 10.78 18.23 3.47
N GLY A 137 11.55 19.30 3.35
CA GLY A 137 13.01 19.25 3.23
C GLY A 137 13.49 18.85 1.84
N VAL A 138 12.61 18.87 0.83
CA VAL A 138 12.93 18.49 -0.55
C VAL A 138 13.68 19.64 -1.21
N HIS A 139 15.00 19.66 -1.06
CA HIS A 139 15.87 20.70 -1.61
C HIS A 139 16.68 20.19 -2.80
N GLY A 140 16.19 20.47 -4.01
CA GLY A 140 16.87 20.08 -5.24
C GLY A 140 16.86 18.57 -5.50
N ASP A 141 17.76 18.12 -6.36
CA ASP A 141 17.98 16.72 -6.71
C ASP A 141 19.45 16.37 -6.39
N ASP A 142 19.74 16.22 -5.10
CA ASP A 142 21.09 15.96 -4.59
C ASP A 142 21.36 14.46 -4.38
N GLY A 143 20.51 13.59 -4.94
CA GLY A 143 20.62 12.13 -4.86
C GLY A 143 20.30 11.55 -3.47
N ARG A 144 19.80 12.36 -2.53
CA ARG A 144 19.33 11.90 -1.22
C ARG A 144 17.83 11.59 -1.27
N PRO A 145 17.33 10.73 -0.36
CA PRO A 145 15.89 10.57 -0.19
C PRO A 145 15.28 11.96 0.07
N PRO A 146 14.31 12.40 -0.74
CA PRO A 146 13.82 13.78 -0.65
C PRO A 146 13.00 14.02 0.62
N HIS A 147 12.61 12.97 1.35
CA HIS A 147 11.83 13.05 2.58
C HIS A 147 12.01 11.80 3.44
N ASP A 148 11.75 11.92 4.75
CA ASP A 148 11.70 10.79 5.68
C ASP A 148 10.43 9.94 5.46
N ALA A 149 10.49 8.65 5.81
CA ALA A 149 9.37 7.72 5.66
C ALA A 149 8.06 8.18 6.37
N GLY A 150 8.17 9.03 7.40
CA GLY A 150 7.02 9.60 8.13
C GLY A 150 6.44 10.88 7.52
N ALA A 151 7.03 11.41 6.46
CA ALA A 151 6.66 12.73 5.93
C ALA A 151 5.39 12.71 5.07
N LEU A 152 5.15 11.62 4.32
CA LEU A 152 3.98 11.52 3.42
C LEU A 152 2.63 11.57 4.16
N PRO A 153 2.43 10.88 5.31
CA PRO A 153 1.21 11.05 6.10
C PRO A 153 0.99 12.50 6.58
N LEU A 154 2.06 13.21 6.93
CA LEU A 154 1.99 14.62 7.33
C LEU A 154 1.63 15.52 6.16
N LEU A 155 2.20 15.28 4.97
CA LEU A 155 1.82 15.96 3.74
C LEU A 155 0.33 15.74 3.42
N ALA A 156 -0.14 14.50 3.49
CA ALA A 156 -1.55 14.18 3.26
C ALA A 156 -2.47 14.93 4.23
N HIS A 157 -2.07 15.04 5.50
CA HIS A 157 -2.79 15.83 6.50
C HIS A 157 -2.79 17.33 6.17
N ALA A 158 -1.64 17.89 5.84
CA ALA A 158 -1.49 19.30 5.44
C ALA A 158 -2.37 19.64 4.22
N LEU A 159 -2.37 18.78 3.20
CA LEU A 159 -3.22 18.94 2.01
C LEU A 159 -4.71 18.89 2.36
N LEU A 160 -5.12 17.95 3.22
CA LEU A 160 -6.50 17.86 3.69
C LEU A 160 -6.92 19.11 4.47
N ALA A 161 -6.09 19.60 5.39
CA ALA A 161 -6.36 20.79 6.17
C ALA A 161 -6.45 22.04 5.27
N THR A 162 -5.55 22.15 4.29
CA THR A 162 -5.57 23.25 3.29
C THR A 162 -6.86 23.21 2.46
N TRP A 163 -7.30 22.01 2.06
CA TRP A 163 -8.54 21.82 1.32
C TRP A 163 -9.78 22.24 2.12
N GLN A 164 -9.77 22.06 3.44
CA GLN A 164 -10.83 22.53 4.33
C GLN A 164 -10.83 24.06 4.47
N GLN A 165 -9.66 24.71 4.33
CA GLN A 165 -9.48 26.17 4.33
C GLN A 165 -9.50 26.79 2.92
N ARG A 166 -9.96 26.05 1.90
CA ARG A 166 -9.95 26.54 0.52
C ARG A 166 -10.80 27.80 0.37
N ASP A 167 -10.38 28.66 -0.55
CA ASP A 167 -11.12 29.87 -0.89
C ASP A 167 -12.37 29.49 -1.71
N GLU A 168 -13.53 29.88 -1.19
CA GLU A 168 -14.82 29.79 -1.87
C GLU A 168 -15.13 31.14 -2.56
N PRO A 169 -15.76 31.17 -3.75
CA PRO A 169 -16.39 30.04 -4.46
C PRO A 169 -15.47 29.30 -5.45
N ASP A 170 -14.21 29.72 -5.61
CA ASP A 170 -13.30 29.21 -6.65
C ASP A 170 -12.69 27.82 -6.34
N ALA A 171 -13.05 27.22 -5.20
CA ALA A 171 -12.52 25.95 -4.70
C ALA A 171 -10.99 25.89 -4.77
N ARG A 172 -10.33 26.98 -4.34
CA ARG A 172 -8.89 27.17 -4.50
C ARG A 172 -8.13 26.87 -3.21
N MET A 173 -7.15 25.98 -3.29
CA MET A 173 -6.19 25.73 -2.21
C MET A 173 -5.08 26.79 -2.31
N SER A 174 -5.15 27.80 -1.44
CA SER A 174 -4.22 28.93 -1.46
C SER A 174 -3.11 28.79 -0.41
N VAL A 175 -2.00 29.52 -0.62
CA VAL A 175 -0.94 29.65 0.39
C VAL A 175 -1.48 30.29 1.67
N GLY A 176 -2.47 31.19 1.54
CA GLY A 176 -3.18 31.77 2.68
C GLY A 176 -3.94 30.71 3.47
N GLY A 177 -4.76 29.91 2.78
CA GLY A 177 -5.48 28.78 3.39
C GLY A 177 -4.54 27.77 4.06
N TYR A 178 -3.40 27.47 3.44
CA TYR A 178 -2.39 26.60 4.04
C TYR A 178 -1.86 27.14 5.38
N ARG A 179 -1.47 28.42 5.43
CA ARG A 179 -0.93 29.06 6.65
C ARG A 179 -1.93 29.17 7.80
N LEU A 180 -3.24 29.03 7.52
CA LEU A 180 -4.26 28.98 8.57
C LEU A 180 -4.31 27.61 9.27
N THR A 181 -3.62 26.60 8.74
CA THR A 181 -3.63 25.23 9.28
C THR A 181 -2.61 25.00 10.39
N GLY A 182 -1.58 25.87 10.53
CA GLY A 182 -0.54 25.76 11.56
C GLY A 182 0.63 26.70 11.33
#